data_AF-M2LC17-F1
#
_entry.id   AF-M2LC17-F1
#
_cell.length_a   1.000
_cell.length_b   1.000
_cell.length_c   1.000
_cell.angle_alpha   90.00
_cell.angle_beta   90.00
_cell.angle_gamma   90.00
#
_symmetry.space_group_name_H-M   'P 1'
#
loop_
_entity.id
_entity.type
_entity.pdbx_description
1 polymer ?
#
loop_
_entity_poly.entity_id
_entity_poly.type
_entity_poly.pdbx_seq_one_letter_code
_entity_poly.pdbx_strand_id
1 'polypeptide(L)'
;PRDVLTWDRFLDLRRRRRYLNLVMSIVSAGGAVAILGPIVAQQDIDAWASQLSGLDPFLVMGATTFAIAAGGWLCGPSFGSGLFGLWAARRGWSRAMLEKEKDFFQRIKRYRGDPASSSVQNPVPDYYGEKISSVKDYRRWLKDQRAFKLKKDKNLL
;
A
#
# COMPACT_ATOMS: atom_id res chain seq x y z
N PRO A 1 -5.13 -32.69 -9.13
CA PRO A 1 -5.68 -31.35 -9.44
C PRO A 1 -5.40 -30.38 -8.28
N ARG A 2 -4.37 -29.54 -8.40
CA ARG A 2 -4.14 -28.43 -7.47
C ARG A 2 -5.30 -27.46 -7.69
N ASP A 3 -6.13 -27.21 -6.67
CA ASP A 3 -7.29 -26.31 -6.80
C ASP A 3 -6.85 -25.00 -7.45
N VAL A 4 -7.34 -24.75 -8.66
CA VAL A 4 -7.01 -23.54 -9.43
C VAL A 4 -7.55 -22.35 -8.64
N LEU A 5 -6.65 -21.46 -8.19
CA LEU A 5 -7.03 -20.26 -7.46
C LEU A 5 -8.01 -19.43 -8.30
N THR A 6 -9.26 -19.33 -7.86
CA THR A 6 -10.29 -18.57 -8.57
C THR A 6 -9.99 -17.07 -8.54
N TRP A 7 -10.50 -16.32 -9.53
CA TRP A 7 -10.29 -14.86 -9.60
C TRP A 7 -10.83 -14.13 -8.36
N ASP A 8 -12.00 -14.53 -7.87
CA ASP A 8 -12.57 -13.93 -6.66
C ASP A 8 -11.67 -14.16 -5.44
N ARG A 9 -11.14 -15.37 -5.28
CA ARG A 9 -10.23 -15.69 -4.17
C ARG A 9 -8.90 -14.97 -4.31
N PHE A 10 -8.33 -14.91 -5.51
CA PHE A 10 -7.09 -14.18 -5.77
C PHE A 10 -7.22 -12.69 -5.39
N LEU A 11 -8.30 -12.04 -5.84
CA LEU A 11 -8.53 -10.62 -5.56
C LEU A 11 -8.81 -10.35 -4.08
N ASP A 12 -9.52 -11.27 -3.41
CA ASP A 12 -9.71 -11.22 -1.97
C ASP A 12 -8.38 -11.38 -1.21
N LEU A 13 -7.51 -12.31 -1.62
CA LEU A 13 -6.18 -12.48 -1.04
C LEU A 13 -5.30 -11.23 -1.24
N ARG A 14 -5.37 -10.58 -2.40
CA ARG A 14 -4.67 -9.31 -2.66
C ARG A 14 -5.19 -8.19 -1.76
N ARG A 15 -6.51 -8.12 -1.53
CA ARG A 15 -7.12 -7.19 -0.56
C ARG A 15 -6.63 -7.46 0.86
N ARG A 16 -6.64 -8.73 1.29
CA ARG A 16 -6.15 -9.14 2.61
C ARG A 16 -4.69 -8.77 2.84
N ARG A 17 -3.82 -8.99 1.84
CA ARG A 17 -2.41 -8.59 1.91
C ARG A 17 -2.25 -7.08 2.16
N ARG A 18 -3.00 -6.24 1.45
CA ARG A 18 -2.98 -4.78 1.68
C ARG A 18 -3.47 -4.42 3.09
N TYR A 19 -4.55 -5.04 3.54
CA TYR A 19 -5.08 -4.77 4.88
C TYR A 19 -4.09 -5.17 5.97
N LEU A 20 -3.44 -6.33 5.83
CA LEU A 20 -2.37 -6.77 6.73
C LEU A 20 -1.20 -5.79 6.74
N ASN A 21 -0.78 -5.28 5.58
CA ASN A 21 0.28 -4.27 5.52
C ASN A 21 -0.10 -2.99 6.25
N LEU A 22 -1.34 -2.49 6.08
CA LEU A 22 -1.83 -1.30 6.77
C LEU A 22 -1.91 -1.49 8.28
N VAL A 23 -2.47 -2.62 8.73
CA VAL A 23 -2.55 -2.96 10.15
C VAL A 23 -1.14 -3.06 10.74
N MET A 24 -0.21 -3.73 10.05
CA MET A 24 1.17 -3.84 10.53
C MET A 24 1.93 -2.51 10.52
N SER A 25 1.61 -1.57 9.63
CA SER A 25 2.10 -0.18 9.74
C SER A 25 1.66 0.49 11.04
N ILE A 26 0.39 0.36 11.42
CA ILE A 26 -0.12 0.97 12.67
C ILE A 26 0.49 0.27 13.89
N VAL A 27 0.51 -1.06 13.90
CA VAL A 27 1.07 -1.86 15.00
C VAL A 27 2.57 -1.59 15.16
N SER A 28 3.32 -1.51 14.07
CA SER A 28 4.76 -1.22 14.10
C SER A 28 5.06 0.22 14.55
N ALA A 29 4.23 1.19 14.17
CA ALA A 29 4.33 2.55 14.68
C ALA A 29 4.11 2.61 16.21
N GLY A 30 3.02 1.99 16.68
CA GLY A 30 2.72 1.91 18.12
C GLY A 30 3.79 1.13 18.90
N GLY A 31 4.27 0.02 18.35
CA GLY A 31 5.35 -0.78 18.93
C GLY A 31 6.67 -0.02 19.01
N ALA A 32 7.03 0.73 17.97
CA ALA A 32 8.22 1.57 17.98
C ALA A 32 8.15 2.64 19.07
N VAL A 33 7.00 3.32 19.22
CA VAL A 33 6.80 4.30 20.31
C VAL A 33 6.82 3.62 21.67
N ALA A 34 6.17 2.46 21.83
CA ALA A 34 6.14 1.73 23.10
C ALA A 34 7.53 1.26 23.55
N ILE A 35 8.41 0.90 22.62
CA ILE A 35 9.77 0.42 22.90
C ILE A 35 10.74 1.59 23.06
N LEU A 36 10.76 2.53 22.11
CA LEU A 36 11.75 3.61 22.06
C LEU A 36 11.33 4.87 22.84
N GLY A 37 10.03 5.09 23.02
CA GLY A 37 9.50 6.24 23.77
C GLY A 37 10.04 6.32 25.21
N PRO A 38 9.97 5.22 26.00
CA PRO A 38 10.56 5.21 27.34
C PRO A 38 12.08 5.46 27.34
N ILE A 39 12.79 4.96 26.33
CA ILE A 39 14.24 5.14 26.19
C ILE A 39 14.58 6.62 25.94
N VAL A 40 13.82 7.28 25.07
CA VAL A 40 13.97 8.72 24.81
C VAL A 40 13.59 9.54 26.04
N ALA A 41 12.51 9.19 26.73
CA ALA A 41 12.07 9.89 27.93
C ALA A 41 13.07 9.82 29.11
N GLN A 42 13.98 8.85 29.10
CA GLN A 42 15.08 8.72 30.07
C GLN A 42 16.32 9.56 29.69
N GLN A 43 16.40 10.06 28.45
CA GLN A 43 17.49 10.94 28.05
C GLN A 43 17.27 12.34 28.64
N ASP A 44 18.35 13.09 28.80
CA ASP A 44 18.30 14.46 29.30
C ASP A 44 17.84 15.41 28.18
N ILE A 45 16.53 15.40 27.92
CA ILE A 45 15.91 16.12 26.80
C ILE A 45 16.06 17.64 26.97
N ASP A 46 16.13 18.13 28.22
CA ASP A 46 16.32 19.56 28.50
C ASP A 46 17.71 20.05 28.03
N ALA A 47 18.75 19.24 28.25
CA ALA A 47 20.09 19.53 27.74
C ALA A 47 20.13 19.46 26.19
N TRP A 48 19.45 18.48 25.60
CA TRP A 48 19.36 18.34 24.14
C TRP A 48 18.57 19.46 23.47
N ALA A 49 17.41 19.81 24.02
CA ALA A 49 16.52 20.85 23.51
C ALA A 49 17.19 22.22 23.52
N SER A 50 17.84 22.56 24.64
CA SER A 50 18.55 23.83 24.83
C SER A 50 19.84 23.93 24.01
N GLN A 51 20.63 22.85 23.88
CA GLN A 51 21.91 22.90 23.15
C GLN A 51 21.77 22.79 21.61
N LEU A 52 20.80 22.02 21.10
CA LEU A 52 20.69 21.73 19.66
C LEU A 52 19.66 22.58 18.93
N SER A 53 18.57 22.98 19.57
CA SER A 53 17.40 23.54 18.86
C SER A 53 16.92 24.89 19.35
N GLY A 54 17.19 25.24 20.62
CA GLY A 54 16.62 26.41 21.28
C GLY A 54 15.09 26.35 21.43
N LEU A 55 14.48 25.19 21.17
CA LEU A 55 13.05 24.94 21.27
C LEU A 55 12.67 24.45 22.67
N ASP A 56 11.39 24.62 23.03
CA ASP A 56 10.80 24.08 24.26
C ASP A 56 10.93 22.52 24.28
N PRO A 57 11.38 21.93 25.39
CA PRO A 57 11.42 20.48 25.59
C PRO A 57 10.15 19.73 25.18
N PHE A 58 8.95 20.28 25.38
CA PHE A 58 7.71 19.64 24.94
C PHE A 58 7.60 19.47 23.42
N LEU A 59 8.05 20.47 22.66
CA LEU A 59 8.06 20.40 21.19
C LEU A 59 9.09 19.39 20.70
N VAL A 60 10.27 19.36 21.32
CA VAL A 60 11.34 18.40 21.00
C VAL A 60 10.89 16.96 21.30
N MET A 61 10.22 16.73 22.43
CA MET A 61 9.62 15.44 22.75
C MET A 61 8.55 15.02 21.76
N GLY A 62 7.63 15.94 21.40
CA GLY A 62 6.59 15.68 20.42
C GLY A 62 7.15 15.33 19.05
N ALA A 63 8.14 16.09 18.58
CA ALA A 63 8.82 15.86 17.30
C ALA A 63 9.57 14.53 17.29
N THR A 64 10.31 14.21 18.36
CA THR A 64 11.06 12.95 18.48
C THR A 64 10.12 11.75 18.53
N THR A 65 9.04 11.84 19.30
CA THR A 65 8.02 10.77 19.38
C THR A 65 7.35 10.56 18.03
N PHE A 66 7.04 11.64 17.32
CA PHE A 66 6.49 11.57 15.97
C PHE A 66 7.48 10.93 14.99
N ALA A 67 8.77 11.28 15.06
CA ALA A 67 9.81 10.69 14.22
C ALA A 67 9.95 9.17 14.46
N ILE A 68 9.90 8.73 15.72
CA ILE A 68 9.89 7.32 16.09
C ILE A 68 8.66 6.61 15.53
N ALA A 69 7.47 7.20 15.71
CA ALA A 69 6.22 6.65 15.20
C ALA A 69 6.24 6.53 13.67
N ALA A 70 6.72 7.56 12.97
CA ALA A 70 6.86 7.57 11.52
C ALA A 70 7.87 6.52 11.04
N GLY A 71 9.01 6.39 11.72
CA GLY A 71 9.99 5.33 11.44
C GLY A 71 9.39 3.93 11.61
N GLY A 72 8.71 3.68 12.72
CA GLY A 72 7.99 2.43 12.96
C GLY A 72 6.91 2.14 11.91
N TRP A 73 6.15 3.16 11.51
CA TRP A 73 5.10 3.07 10.50
C TRP A 73 5.63 2.62 9.13
N LEU A 74 6.80 3.15 8.72
CA LEU A 74 7.48 2.79 7.47
C LEU A 74 7.98 1.34 7.45
N CYS A 75 8.37 0.79 8.60
CA CYS A 75 8.82 -0.60 8.70
C CYS A 75 7.67 -1.62 8.65
N GLY A 76 6.45 -1.23 9.00
CA GLY A 76 5.30 -2.15 9.13
C GLY A 76 4.92 -2.97 7.88
N PRO A 77 4.90 -2.43 6.65
CA PRO A 77 4.51 -3.19 5.47
C PRO A 77 5.45 -4.35 5.14
N SER A 78 6.71 -4.25 5.54
CA SER A 78 7.70 -5.33 5.40
C SER A 78 7.33 -6.52 6.28
N PHE A 79 6.97 -6.26 7.55
CA PHE A 79 6.47 -7.28 8.48
C PHE A 79 5.14 -7.88 8.00
N GLY A 80 4.20 -7.03 7.55
CA GLY A 80 2.91 -7.48 7.00
C GLY A 80 3.06 -8.39 5.77
N SER A 81 3.97 -8.02 4.86
CA SER A 81 4.24 -8.82 3.66
C SER A 81 4.92 -10.14 4.00
N GLY A 82 5.84 -10.16 4.96
CA GLY A 82 6.48 -11.37 5.46
C GLY A 82 5.46 -12.34 6.08
N LEU A 83 4.61 -11.86 6.98
CA LEU A 83 3.58 -12.68 7.62
C LEU A 83 2.56 -13.23 6.63
N PHE A 84 2.09 -12.39 5.69
CA PHE A 84 1.21 -12.86 4.62
C PHE A 84 1.90 -13.93 3.76
N GLY A 85 3.17 -13.74 3.41
CA GLY A 85 3.96 -14.69 2.64
C GLY A 85 4.08 -16.05 3.34
N LEU A 86 4.40 -16.05 4.63
CA LEU A 86 4.48 -17.27 5.44
C LEU A 86 3.11 -17.96 5.55
N TRP A 87 2.05 -17.21 5.81
CA TRP A 87 0.70 -17.74 5.89
C TRP A 87 0.23 -18.35 4.55
N ALA A 88 0.46 -17.64 3.44
CA ALA A 88 0.11 -18.10 2.10
C ALA A 88 0.94 -19.33 1.69
N ALA A 89 2.22 -19.39 2.09
CA ALA A 89 3.09 -20.54 1.85
C ALA A 89 2.59 -21.77 2.61
N ARG A 90 2.25 -21.63 3.90
CA ARG A 90 1.66 -22.72 4.70
C ARG A 90 0.34 -23.26 4.12
N ARG A 91 -0.44 -22.39 3.47
CA ARG A 91 -1.68 -22.77 2.77
C ARG A 91 -1.47 -23.30 1.35
N GLY A 92 -0.23 -23.36 0.86
CA GLY A 92 0.10 -23.84 -0.49
C GLY A 92 -0.29 -22.88 -1.61
N TRP A 93 -0.63 -21.63 -1.31
CA TRP A 93 -1.11 -20.65 -2.30
C TRP A 93 -0.02 -19.79 -2.93
N SER A 94 1.22 -19.86 -2.45
CA SER A 94 2.31 -18.97 -2.89
C SER A 94 2.56 -19.02 -4.40
N ARG A 95 2.69 -20.23 -4.97
CA ARG A 95 2.92 -20.42 -6.42
C ARG A 95 1.72 -19.98 -7.26
N ALA A 96 0.52 -20.42 -6.88
CA ALA A 96 -0.71 -20.07 -7.58
C ALA A 96 -1.02 -18.56 -7.55
N MET A 97 -0.72 -17.89 -6.43
CA MET A 97 -0.82 -16.43 -6.31
C MET A 97 0.13 -15.73 -7.27
N LEU A 98 1.38 -16.18 -7.36
CA LEU A 98 2.39 -15.57 -8.23
C LEU A 98 2.06 -15.73 -9.71
N GLU A 99 1.56 -16.90 -10.11
CA GLU A 99 1.06 -17.15 -11.47
C GLU A 99 -0.15 -16.25 -11.79
N LYS A 100 -1.14 -16.18 -10.89
CA LYS A 100 -2.30 -15.30 -11.06
C LYS A 100 -1.96 -13.82 -11.07
N GLU A 101 -0.96 -13.40 -10.29
CA GLU A 101 -0.49 -12.02 -10.28
C GLU A 101 0.14 -11.62 -11.62
N LYS A 102 0.90 -12.54 -12.24
CA LYS A 102 1.39 -12.37 -13.62
C LYS A 102 0.23 -12.25 -14.62
N ASP A 103 -0.74 -13.16 -14.56
CA ASP A 103 -1.92 -13.12 -15.44
C ASP A 103 -2.71 -11.82 -15.27
N PHE A 104 -2.90 -11.39 -14.03
CA PHE A 104 -3.57 -10.14 -13.69
C PHE A 104 -2.82 -8.95 -14.28
N PHE A 105 -1.51 -8.88 -14.08
CA PHE A 105 -0.68 -7.82 -14.64
C PHE A 105 -0.77 -7.76 -16.16
N GLN A 106 -0.74 -8.91 -16.86
CA GLN A 106 -0.90 -8.94 -18.32
C GLN A 106 -2.27 -8.42 -18.76
N ARG A 107 -3.34 -8.75 -18.02
CA ARG A 107 -4.68 -8.21 -18.28
C ARG A 107 -4.73 -6.69 -18.08
N ILE A 108 -4.14 -6.17 -17.00
CA ILE A 108 -4.07 -4.72 -16.77
C ILE A 108 -3.28 -4.04 -17.89
N LYS A 109 -2.09 -4.55 -18.23
CA LYS A 109 -1.25 -4.01 -19.31
C LYS A 109 -1.97 -3.98 -20.65
N ARG A 110 -2.77 -5.00 -20.97
CA ARG A 110 -3.53 -5.08 -22.22
C ARG A 110 -4.65 -4.04 -22.31
N TYR A 111 -5.36 -3.78 -21.22
CA TYR A 111 -6.58 -2.97 -21.25
C TYR A 111 -6.39 -1.53 -20.78
N ARG A 112 -5.31 -1.20 -20.06
CA ARG A 112 -5.03 0.15 -19.59
C ARG A 112 -4.97 1.17 -20.74
N GLY A 113 -5.38 2.40 -20.46
CA GLY A 113 -5.19 3.55 -21.32
C GLY A 113 -3.74 4.00 -21.36
N ASP A 114 -3.36 4.69 -22.42
CA ASP A 114 -2.04 5.32 -22.53
C ASP A 114 -1.99 6.55 -21.61
N PRO A 115 -1.07 6.61 -20.64
CA PRO A 115 -0.98 7.73 -19.72
C PRO A 115 -0.63 9.04 -20.43
N ALA A 116 0.06 8.99 -21.59
CA ALA A 116 0.36 10.19 -22.37
C ALA A 116 -0.89 10.86 -22.95
N SER A 117 -2.00 10.12 -23.07
CA SER A 117 -3.27 10.66 -23.56
C SER A 117 -4.13 11.32 -22.48
N SER A 118 -3.57 11.55 -21.29
CA SER A 118 -4.25 12.25 -20.21
C SER A 118 -4.47 13.73 -20.52
N SER A 119 -5.61 14.27 -20.12
CA SER A 119 -5.84 15.73 -20.10
C SER A 119 -6.51 16.15 -18.80
N VAL A 120 -6.53 17.45 -18.50
CA VAL A 120 -7.21 18.00 -17.31
C VAL A 120 -8.69 17.60 -17.28
N GLN A 121 -9.35 17.58 -18.45
CA GLN A 121 -10.76 17.20 -18.60
C GLN A 121 -10.99 15.68 -18.68
N ASN A 122 -9.93 14.89 -18.89
CA ASN A 122 -9.97 13.43 -18.96
C ASN A 122 -8.73 12.84 -18.26
N PRO A 123 -8.69 12.85 -16.92
CA PRO A 123 -7.57 12.30 -16.17
C PRO A 123 -7.49 10.78 -16.37
N VAL A 124 -6.29 10.24 -16.29
CA VAL A 124 -6.06 8.80 -16.43
C VAL A 124 -6.69 8.07 -15.25
N PRO A 125 -7.57 7.08 -15.51
CA PRO A 125 -8.11 6.21 -14.47
C PRO A 125 -6.98 5.36 -13.84
N ASP A 126 -7.29 4.59 -12.80
CA ASP A 126 -6.32 3.71 -12.11
C ASP A 126 -5.43 2.92 -13.09
N TYR A 127 -4.17 3.33 -13.24
CA TYR A 127 -3.28 2.83 -14.30
C TYR A 127 -2.75 1.43 -14.01
N TYR A 128 -2.54 1.10 -12.74
CA TYR A 128 -1.97 -0.17 -12.28
C TYR A 128 -3.02 -1.17 -11.83
N GLY A 129 -4.30 -0.79 -11.80
CA GLY A 129 -5.35 -1.64 -11.27
C GLY A 129 -5.18 -1.88 -9.77
N GLU A 130 -4.66 -0.88 -9.05
CA GLU A 130 -4.43 -0.97 -7.62
C GLU A 130 -5.76 -1.15 -6.88
N LYS A 131 -6.80 -0.42 -7.25
CA LYS A 131 -8.07 -0.41 -6.52
C LYS A 131 -8.95 -1.63 -6.81
N ILE A 132 -8.53 -2.52 -7.71
CA ILE A 132 -9.27 -3.74 -8.03
C ILE A 132 -9.12 -4.74 -6.88
N SER A 133 -10.25 -5.10 -6.27
CA SER A 133 -10.28 -6.02 -5.14
C SER A 133 -11.37 -7.09 -5.24
N SER A 134 -12.14 -7.05 -6.33
CA SER A 134 -13.17 -8.03 -6.68
C SER A 134 -13.36 -8.07 -8.20
N VAL A 135 -14.01 -9.11 -8.71
CA VAL A 135 -14.34 -9.20 -10.16
C VAL A 135 -15.28 -8.07 -10.58
N LYS A 136 -16.16 -7.60 -9.68
CA LYS A 136 -17.02 -6.44 -9.93
C LYS A 136 -16.18 -5.17 -10.13
N ASP A 137 -15.18 -4.94 -9.29
CA ASP A 137 -14.26 -3.79 -9.42
C ASP A 137 -13.48 -3.88 -10.73
N TYR A 138 -13.05 -5.08 -11.13
CA TYR A 138 -12.36 -5.27 -12.41
C TYR A 138 -13.25 -4.91 -13.60
N ARG A 139 -14.52 -5.32 -13.59
CA ARG A 139 -15.48 -4.94 -14.66
C ARG A 139 -15.72 -3.43 -14.69
N ARG A 140 -15.80 -2.78 -13.53
CA ARG A 140 -15.92 -1.32 -13.44
C ARG A 140 -14.68 -0.64 -14.01
N TRP A 141 -13.50 -1.08 -13.59
CA TRP A 141 -12.22 -0.60 -14.10
C TRP A 141 -12.13 -0.71 -15.62
N LEU A 142 -12.56 -1.83 -16.22
CA LEU A 142 -12.61 -1.98 -17.68
C LEU A 142 -13.52 -0.95 -18.36
N LYS A 143 -14.65 -0.59 -17.74
CA LYS A 143 -15.54 0.47 -18.26
C LYS A 143 -14.86 1.83 -18.17
N ASP A 144 -14.18 2.12 -17.06
CA ASP A 144 -13.47 3.39 -16.87
C ASP A 144 -12.34 3.54 -17.90
N GLN A 145 -11.58 2.48 -18.16
CA GLN A 145 -10.55 2.47 -19.22
C GLN A 145 -11.13 2.69 -20.62
N ARG A 146 -12.29 2.11 -20.93
CA ARG A 146 -12.98 2.32 -22.22
C ARG A 146 -13.50 3.75 -22.35
N ALA A 147 -14.10 4.29 -21.29
CA ALA A 147 -14.59 5.67 -21.27
C ALA A 147 -13.45 6.67 -21.48
N PHE A 148 -12.30 6.44 -20.85
CA PHE A 148 -11.08 7.23 -21.06
C PHE A 148 -10.61 7.22 -22.52
N LYS A 149 -10.56 6.04 -23.15
CA LYS A 149 -10.17 5.89 -24.57
C LYS A 149 -11.15 6.58 -25.52
N LEU A 150 -12.46 6.44 -25.28
CA LEU A 150 -13.49 7.07 -26.12
C LEU A 150 -13.44 8.60 -26.04
N LYS A 151 -13.17 9.17 -24.86
CA LYS A 151 -13.03 10.62 -24.69
C LYS A 151 -11.81 11.17 -25.43
N LYS A 152 -10.71 10.42 -25.48
CA LYS A 152 -9.55 10.76 -26.32
C LYS A 152 -9.96 10.88 -27.79
N ASP A 153 -10.66 9.88 -28.31
CA ASP A 153 -11.04 9.85 -29.73
C ASP A 153 -12.02 10.98 -30.10
N LYS A 154 -12.96 11.33 -29.20
CA LYS A 154 -13.88 12.45 -29.41
C LYS A 154 -13.21 13.82 -29.42
N ASN A 155 -12.12 14.00 -28.69
CA ASN A 155 -11.38 15.26 -28.66
C ASN A 155 -10.43 15.45 -29.86
N LEU A 156 -10.28 14.41 -30.70
CA LEU A 156 -9.48 14.44 -31.93
C LEU A 156 -10.32 14.71 -33.19
N LEU A 157 -11.65 14.76 -33.06
CA LEU A 157 -12.63 15.12 -34.09
C LEU A 157 -13.15 16.54 -33.85
#